data_AF-A0AAX0B438-F1
#
_entry.id   AF-A0AAX0B438-F1
#
_cell.length_a   1.000
_cell.length_b   1.000
_cell.length_c   1.000
_cell.angle_alpha   90.00
_cell.angle_beta   90.00
_cell.angle_gamma   90.00
#
_symmetry.space_group_name_H-M   'P 1'
#
loop_
_entity.id
_entity.type
_entity.pdbx_description
1 polymer ?
#
loop_
_entity_poly.entity_id
_entity_poly.type
_entity_poly.pdbx_seq_one_letter_code
_entity_poly.pdbx_strand_id
1 'polypeptide(L)'
;MKKLINLLEFISAFITSILIICTFLTTYQFYYVGQIFNSYLPIQFGVCITMAILAIRFFINETGKKRIVYCILSFLISISLIFFMINLIK
;
A
#
# COMPACT_ATOMS: atom_id res chain seq x y z
N MET A 1 4.15 13.87 16.85
CA MET A 1 4.40 13.29 15.50
C MET A 1 4.24 11.78 15.46
N LYS A 2 4.91 11.00 16.34
CA LYS A 2 4.84 9.53 16.34
C LYS A 2 3.42 8.94 16.37
N LYS A 3 2.53 9.47 17.22
CA LYS A 3 1.11 9.05 17.30
C LYS A 3 0.33 9.28 16.00
N LEU A 4 0.55 10.41 15.32
CA LEU A 4 -0.16 10.73 14.07
C LEU A 4 0.26 9.79 12.95
N ILE A 5 1.56 9.48 12.84
CA ILE A 5 2.08 8.56 11.82
C ILE A 5 1.57 7.14 12.07
N ASN A 6 1.55 6.68 13.33
CA ASN A 6 0.98 5.37 13.67
C ASN A 6 -0.53 5.30 13.36
N LEU A 7 -1.28 6.39 13.60
CA LEU A 7 -2.70 6.45 13.25
C LEU A 7 -2.90 6.42 11.73
N LEU A 8 -2.08 7.16 10.97
CA LEU A 8 -2.12 7.19 9.52
C LEU A 8 -1.78 5.82 8.92
N GLU A 9 -0.74 5.16 9.45
CA GLU A 9 -0.38 3.78 9.08
C GLU A 9 -1.57 2.85 9.31
N PHE A 10 -2.19 2.89 10.50
CA PHE A 10 -3.33 2.04 10.82
C PHE A 10 -4.51 2.25 9.86
N ILE A 11 -4.89 3.50 9.61
CA ILE A 11 -5.98 3.84 8.67
C ILE A 11 -5.62 3.35 7.26
N SER A 12 -4.39 3.56 6.81
CA SER A 12 -3.95 3.12 5.49
C SER A 12 -3.95 1.58 5.37
N ALA A 13 -3.52 0.87 6.40
CA ALA A 13 -3.54 -0.59 6.47
C ALA A 13 -4.98 -1.14 6.48
N PHE A 14 -5.90 -0.44 7.15
CA PHE A 14 -7.32 -0.79 7.16
C PHE A 14 -7.97 -0.58 5.79
N ILE A 15 -7.67 0.52 5.10
CA ILE A 15 -8.20 0.76 3.75
C ILE A 15 -7.64 -0.28 2.78
N THR A 16 -6.35 -0.62 2.86
CA THR A 16 -5.76 -1.63 1.98
C THR A 16 -6.30 -3.03 2.20
N SER A 17 -6.60 -3.43 3.43
CA SER A 17 -7.24 -4.73 3.67
C SER A 17 -8.64 -4.78 3.03
N ILE A 18 -9.41 -3.69 3.09
CA ILE A 18 -10.69 -3.59 2.37
C ILE A 18 -10.48 -3.71 0.86
N LEU A 19 -9.50 -3.00 0.28
CA LEU A 19 -9.20 -3.08 -1.15
C LEU A 19 -8.85 -4.51 -1.58
N ILE A 20 -8.06 -5.23 -0.76
CA ILE A 20 -7.72 -6.64 -1.00
C ILE A 20 -8.98 -7.51 -1.03
N ILE A 21 -9.87 -7.34 -0.04
CA ILE A 21 -11.16 -8.08 0.01
C ILE A 21 -12.01 -7.76 -1.23
N CYS A 22 -12.13 -6.48 -1.61
CA CYS A 22 -12.86 -6.05 -2.79
C CYS A 22 -12.32 -6.67 -4.09
N THR A 23 -11.01 -6.76 -4.25
CA THR A 23 -10.45 -7.43 -5.43
C THR A 23 -10.65 -8.93 -5.39
N PHE A 24 -10.60 -9.60 -4.23
CA PHE A 24 -10.97 -11.02 -4.19
C PHE A 24 -12.45 -11.24 -4.54
N LEU A 25 -13.32 -10.32 -4.15
CA LEU A 25 -14.75 -10.34 -4.47
C LEU A 25 -15.04 -10.26 -5.98
N THR A 26 -14.12 -9.74 -6.81
CA THR A 26 -14.32 -9.74 -8.27
C THR A 26 -14.37 -11.15 -8.86
N THR A 27 -13.72 -12.12 -8.20
CA THR A 27 -13.79 -13.55 -8.57
C THR A 27 -15.23 -14.08 -8.57
N TYR A 28 -16.10 -13.51 -7.73
CA TYR A 28 -17.50 -13.91 -7.60
C TYR A 28 -18.42 -13.20 -8.60
N GLN A 29 -17.88 -12.47 -9.57
CA GLN A 29 -18.63 -11.73 -10.61
C GLN A 29 -19.72 -10.78 -10.08
N PHE A 30 -19.52 -10.20 -8.90
CA PHE A 30 -20.40 -9.12 -8.44
C PHE A 30 -20.32 -7.92 -9.40
N TYR A 31 -21.41 -7.61 -10.10
CA TYR A 31 -21.45 -6.63 -11.19
C TYR A 31 -20.82 -5.28 -10.82
N TYR A 32 -21.15 -4.72 -9.65
CA TYR A 32 -20.63 -3.41 -9.21
C TYR A 32 -19.16 -3.45 -8.77
N VAL A 33 -18.72 -4.53 -8.11
CA VAL A 33 -17.34 -4.66 -7.64
C VAL A 33 -16.41 -4.94 -8.82
N GLY A 34 -16.85 -5.77 -9.76
CA GLY A 34 -16.12 -6.11 -10.98
C GLY A 34 -15.85 -4.92 -11.90
N GLN A 35 -16.69 -3.87 -11.91
CA GLN A 35 -16.43 -2.67 -12.72
C GLN A 35 -15.34 -1.78 -12.12
N ILE A 36 -15.34 -1.59 -10.80
CA ILE A 36 -14.40 -0.68 -10.11
C ILE A 36 -13.05 -1.37 -9.86
N PHE A 37 -13.07 -2.68 -9.56
CA PHE A 37 -11.90 -3.48 -9.19
C PHE A 37 -11.45 -4.44 -10.30
N ASN A 38 -11.83 -4.21 -11.56
CA ASN A 38 -11.43 -5.06 -12.70
C ASN A 38 -9.91 -5.03 -12.97
N SER A 39 -9.19 -4.11 -12.35
CA SER A 39 -7.75 -3.96 -12.48
C SER A 39 -7.11 -4.14 -11.11
N TYR A 40 -5.85 -4.58 -11.09
CA TYR A 40 -5.04 -4.60 -9.88
C TYR A 40 -4.60 -3.20 -9.43
N LEU A 41 -4.85 -2.15 -10.23
CA LEU A 41 -4.49 -0.77 -9.94
C LEU A 41 -4.95 -0.28 -8.54
N PRO A 42 -6.21 -0.51 -8.07
CA PRO A 42 -6.64 -0.05 -6.76
C PRO A 42 -5.82 -0.66 -5.62
N ILE A 43 -5.51 -1.97 -5.69
CA ILE A 43 -4.64 -2.62 -4.70
C ILE A 43 -3.21 -2.08 -4.81
N GLN A 44 -2.66 -1.99 -6.01
CA GLN A 44 -1.30 -1.49 -6.21
C GLN A 44 -1.14 -0.09 -5.61
N PHE A 45 -2.13 0.78 -5.81
CA PHE A 45 -2.14 2.13 -5.25
C PHE A 45 -2.23 2.11 -3.72
N GLY A 46 -3.13 1.31 -3.15
CA GLY A 46 -3.26 1.18 -1.70
C GLY A 46 -1.99 0.65 -1.04
N VAL A 47 -1.40 -0.42 -1.60
CA VAL A 47 -0.15 -1.01 -1.09
C VAL A 47 1.03 -0.03 -1.25
N CYS A 48 1.05 0.75 -2.32
CA CYS A 48 2.05 1.79 -2.50
C CYS A 48 1.99 2.86 -1.39
N ILE A 49 0.80 3.38 -1.10
CA ILE A 49 0.60 4.40 -0.06
C ILE A 49 0.97 3.86 1.33
N THR A 50 0.50 2.66 1.67
CA THR A 50 0.82 2.03 2.96
C THR A 50 2.31 1.84 3.14
N MET A 51 3.02 1.33 2.12
CA MET A 51 4.46 1.13 2.18
C MET A 51 5.25 2.45 2.26
N ALA A 52 4.77 3.52 1.62
CA ALA A 52 5.35 4.85 1.78
C ALA A 52 5.19 5.39 3.22
N ILE A 53 4.00 5.26 3.80
CA ILE A 53 3.73 5.66 5.20
C ILE A 53 4.57 4.82 6.18
N LEU A 54 4.69 3.52 5.92
CA LEU A 54 5.49 2.59 6.71
C LEU A 54 6.99 2.96 6.66
N ALA A 55 7.50 3.39 5.50
CA ALA A 55 8.87 3.90 5.36
C ALA A 55 9.08 5.14 6.23
N ILE A 56 8.16 6.10 6.17
CA ILE A 56 8.20 7.32 6.99
C ILE A 56 8.14 6.97 8.48
N ARG A 57 7.30 6.01 8.86
CA ARG A 57 7.19 5.54 10.24
C ARG A 57 8.50 4.96 10.73
N PHE A 58 9.11 4.03 9.98
CA PHE A 58 10.40 3.46 10.38
C PHE A 58 11.49 4.52 10.46
N PHE A 59 11.48 5.49 9.55
CA PHE A 59 12.42 6.61 9.59
C PHE A 59 12.27 7.48 10.85
N ILE A 60 11.07 7.70 11.36
CA ILE A 60 10.82 8.62 12.48
C ILE A 60 10.80 7.91 13.85
N ASN A 61 10.30 6.68 13.91
CA ASN A 61 10.01 6.01 15.17
C ASN A 61 11.12 5.07 15.66
N GLU A 62 11.85 4.43 14.76
CA GLU A 62 12.87 3.44 15.09
C GLU A 62 14.27 4.04 15.20
N THR A 63 15.16 3.38 15.93
CA THR A 63 16.58 3.74 16.04
C THR A 63 17.49 2.55 15.74
N GLY A 64 18.71 2.81 15.28
CA GLY A 64 19.71 1.79 14.95
C GLY A 64 19.61 1.22 13.54
N LYS A 65 20.34 0.12 13.26
CA LYS A 65 20.48 -0.45 11.91
C LYS A 65 19.17 -0.97 11.31
N LYS A 66 18.25 -1.44 12.16
CA LYS A 66 16.92 -1.94 11.76
C LYS A 66 16.08 -0.85 11.08
N ARG A 67 16.17 0.41 11.54
CA ARG A 67 15.50 1.57 10.92
C ARG A 67 15.80 1.65 9.42
N ILE A 68 17.09 1.59 9.06
CA ILE A 68 17.54 1.80 7.69
C ILE A 68 17.07 0.65 6.80
N VAL A 69 17.23 -0.59 7.27
CA VAL A 69 16.82 -1.78 6.50
C VAL A 69 15.33 -1.76 6.19
N TYR A 70 14.48 -1.60 7.21
CA TYR A 70 13.03 -1.60 7.00
C TYR A 70 12.55 -0.40 6.18
N CYS A 71 13.12 0.78 6.41
CA CYS A 71 12.80 1.97 5.63
C CYS A 71 13.16 1.81 4.14
N ILE A 72 14.34 1.26 3.83
CA ILE A 72 14.76 1.02 2.43
C ILE A 72 13.86 -0.03 1.78
N LEU A 73 13.58 -1.14 2.46
CA LEU A 73 12.71 -2.19 1.92
C LEU A 73 11.32 -1.66 1.60
N SER A 74 10.69 -0.95 2.54
CA SER A 74 9.34 -0.39 2.30
C SER A 74 9.35 0.66 1.19
N PHE A 75 10.42 1.46 1.09
CA PHE A 75 10.56 2.45 0.02
C PHE A 75 10.77 1.81 -1.36
N LEU A 76 11.57 0.76 -1.45
CA LEU A 76 11.78 -0.01 -2.67
C LEU A 76 10.47 -0.63 -3.17
N ILE A 77 9.66 -1.21 -2.26
CA ILE A 77 8.34 -1.75 -2.62
C ILE A 77 7.45 -0.65 -3.19
N SER A 78 7.38 0.51 -2.53
CA SER A 78 6.61 1.65 -3.02
C SER A 78 7.05 2.12 -4.41
N ILE A 79 8.36 2.30 -4.64
CA ILE A 79 8.90 2.68 -5.96
C ILE A 79 8.58 1.62 -7.01
N SER A 80 8.74 0.34 -6.70
CA SER A 80 8.46 -0.74 -7.64
C SER A 80 6.99 -0.73 -8.10
N LEU A 81 6.07 -0.49 -7.17
CA LEU A 81 4.63 -0.39 -7.48
C LEU A 81 4.32 0.83 -8.35
N ILE A 82 4.94 1.99 -8.08
CA ILE A 82 4.81 3.17 -8.94
C ILE A 82 5.32 2.87 -10.35
N PHE A 83 6.49 2.23 -10.46
CA PHE A 83 7.06 1.84 -11.74
C PHE A 83 6.12 0.91 -12.52
N PHE A 84 5.54 -0.10 -11.86
CA PHE A 84 4.58 -1.00 -12.49
C PHE A 84 3.27 -0.29 -12.87
N MET A 85 2.79 0.67 -12.07
CA MET A 85 1.60 1.44 -12.41
C MET A 85 1.82 2.34 -13.64
N ILE A 86 3.00 2.95 -13.78
CA ILE A 86 3.33 3.83 -14.91
C ILE A 86 3.61 3.03 -16.19
N ASN A 87 4.34 1.91 -16.07
CA ASN A 87 4.70 1.04 -17.19
C ASN A 87 3.67 -0.07 -17.46
N LEU A 88 2.46 0.03 -16.87
CA LEU A 88 1.36 -0.84 -17.21
C LEU A 88 0.90 -0.48 -18.62
N ILE A 89 1.52 -1.15 -19.60
CA ILE A 89 1.17 -1.12 -21.01
C ILE A 89 -0.31 -1.53 -21.11
N LYS A 90 -1.13 -0.66 -21.71
CA LYS A 90 -2.54 -0.91 -22.00
C LYS A 90 -2.75 -2.16 -22.83
#